data_AF-A0A6S7B988-F1
#
_entry.id   AF-A0A6S7B988-F1
#
_cell.length_a   1.000
_cell.length_b   1.000
_cell.length_c   1.000
_cell.angle_alpha   90.00
_cell.angle_beta   90.00
_cell.angle_gamma   90.00
#
_symmetry.space_group_name_H-M   'P 1'
#
loop_
_entity.id
_entity.type
_entity.pdbx_description
1 polymer ?
#
loop_
_entity_poly.entity_id
_entity_poly.type
_entity_poly.pdbx_seq_one_letter_code
_entity_poly.pdbx_strand_id
1 'polypeptide(L)'
;MLESLSLAAGLSWGSGLRLYLTVLLAGVFERLGFIHLPDTLSALSSPWVIGAAAVLTVTEFLADKIPAFDSLWDAVHTFIRIPAGAVLAAGALGHADPALLTVAALAGGTLAGTAHLAKAGTRALINLSPEPVSNVVTSTAEDGLVFGGMLLALFVPLAFLVLMVGFLILAGWALPRLWRGVQGGFRGMATHMVSRFARSRHD
;
A
#
# COMPACT_ATOMS: atom_id res chain seq x y z
N MET A 1 19.15 6.03 14.55
CA MET A 1 18.62 4.68 14.26
C MET A 1 17.09 4.61 14.33
N LEU A 2 16.45 5.12 15.38
CA LEU A 2 14.97 5.11 15.49
C LEU A 2 14.29 5.82 14.30
N GLU A 3 14.77 7.02 13.95
CA GLU A 3 14.25 7.82 12.82
C GLU A 3 14.41 7.08 11.48
N SER A 4 15.59 6.55 11.19
CA SER A 4 15.84 5.77 9.95
C SER A 4 14.96 4.52 9.87
N LEU A 5 14.74 3.83 11.00
CA LEU A 5 13.84 2.67 11.05
C LEU A 5 12.38 3.07 10.82
N SER A 6 11.94 4.17 11.44
CA SER A 6 10.60 4.73 11.24
C SER A 6 10.38 5.19 9.80
N LEU A 7 11.36 5.88 9.21
CA LEU A 7 11.35 6.29 7.81
C LEU A 7 11.29 5.07 6.87
N ALA A 8 12.14 4.07 7.10
CA ALA A 8 12.16 2.85 6.30
C ALA A 8 10.82 2.11 6.36
N ALA A 9 10.26 1.94 7.57
CA ALA A 9 8.96 1.30 7.77
C ALA A 9 7.81 2.14 7.19
N GLY A 10 7.84 3.47 7.35
CA GLY A 10 6.86 4.40 6.82
C GLY A 10 6.78 4.39 5.30
N LEU A 11 7.94 4.55 4.64
CA LEU A 11 8.01 4.53 3.18
C LEU A 11 7.63 3.16 2.60
N SER A 12 8.07 2.06 3.23
CA SER A 12 7.72 0.72 2.80
C SER A 12 6.22 0.42 2.96
N TRP A 13 5.65 0.68 4.14
CA TRP A 13 4.24 0.47 4.41
C TRP A 13 3.35 1.34 3.53
N GLY A 14 3.70 2.63 3.41
CA GLY A 14 3.04 3.57 2.52
C GLY A 14 3.11 3.12 1.07
N SER A 15 4.25 2.60 0.63
CA SER A 15 4.42 2.02 -0.71
C SER A 15 3.41 0.93 -1.01
N GLY A 16 3.20 0.00 -0.06
CA GLY A 16 2.24 -1.10 -0.22
C GLY A 16 0.79 -0.65 -0.41
N LEU A 17 0.40 0.45 0.24
CA LEU A 17 -0.95 1.02 0.14
C LEU A 17 -1.10 1.98 -1.05
N ARG A 18 -0.26 3.02 -1.09
CA ARG A 18 -0.25 4.12 -2.07
C ARG A 18 1.18 4.64 -2.31
N LEU A 19 1.92 3.96 -3.19
CA LEU A 19 3.29 4.31 -3.55
C LEU A 19 3.45 5.76 -4.01
N TYR A 20 2.60 6.23 -4.92
CA TYR A 20 2.80 7.55 -5.50
C TYR A 20 2.54 8.66 -4.49
N LEU A 21 1.51 8.51 -3.64
CA LEU A 21 1.27 9.44 -2.54
C LEU A 21 2.44 9.43 -1.54
N THR A 22 2.99 8.26 -1.24
CA THR A 22 4.13 8.11 -0.33
C THR A 22 5.37 8.84 -0.85
N VAL A 23 5.71 8.64 -2.12
CA VAL A 23 6.82 9.33 -2.79
C VAL A 23 6.57 10.84 -2.87
N LEU A 24 5.34 11.24 -3.19
CA LEU A 24 4.95 12.64 -3.25
C LEU A 24 5.16 13.34 -1.91
N LEU A 25 4.68 12.75 -0.82
CA LEU A 25 4.81 13.33 0.53
C LEU A 25 6.27 13.44 0.97
N ALA A 26 7.05 12.37 0.80
CA ALA A 26 8.46 12.38 1.14
C ALA A 26 9.24 13.43 0.34
N GLY A 27 9.03 13.47 -0.98
CA GLY A 27 9.69 14.43 -1.87
C GLY A 27 9.31 15.89 -1.59
N VAL A 28 8.02 16.16 -1.37
CA VAL A 28 7.54 17.52 -1.06
C VAL A 28 8.07 17.99 0.29
N PHE A 29 8.05 17.16 1.33
CA PHE A 29 8.54 17.58 2.64
C PHE A 29 10.04 17.81 2.68
N GLU A 30 10.82 17.00 1.97
CA GLU A 30 12.25 17.24 1.77
C GLU A 30 12.47 18.59 1.07
N ARG A 31 11.75 18.82 -0.04
CA ARG A 31 11.92 20.04 -0.84
C ARG A 31 11.48 21.31 -0.14
N LEU A 32 10.52 21.22 0.79
CA LEU A 32 10.08 22.32 1.63
C LEU A 32 10.95 22.50 2.88
N GLY A 33 11.93 21.61 3.13
CA GLY A 33 12.83 21.67 4.27
C GLY A 33 12.18 21.25 5.60
N PHE A 34 11.06 20.53 5.57
CA PHE A 34 10.41 20.01 6.78
C PHE A 34 11.10 18.76 7.33
N ILE A 35 11.74 17.98 6.47
CA ILE A 35 12.50 16.80 6.82
C ILE A 35 13.86 16.83 6.09
N HIS A 36 14.77 15.94 6.49
CA HIS A 36 16.02 15.69 5.78
C HIS A 36 16.10 14.19 5.48
N LEU A 37 16.01 13.84 4.21
CA LEU A 37 16.14 12.49 3.69
C LEU A 37 17.63 12.15 3.52
N PRO A 38 18.00 10.87 3.66
CA PRO A 38 19.30 10.40 3.22
C PRO A 38 19.56 10.76 1.75
N ASP A 39 20.82 10.98 1.39
CA ASP A 39 21.25 11.29 0.03
C ASP A 39 20.89 10.19 -0.99
N THR A 40 20.84 8.94 -0.54
CA THR A 40 20.30 7.78 -1.29
C THR A 40 18.83 7.93 -1.69
N LEU A 41 18.06 8.78 -1.02
CA LEU A 41 16.66 9.12 -1.33
C LEU A 41 16.51 10.55 -1.89
N SER A 42 17.60 11.27 -2.16
CA SER A 42 17.57 12.64 -2.69
C SER A 42 16.80 12.77 -4.00
N ALA A 43 16.75 11.70 -4.82
CA ALA A 43 15.97 11.69 -6.05
C ALA A 43 14.48 11.94 -5.83
N LEU A 44 13.93 11.60 -4.64
CA LEU A 44 12.52 11.83 -4.32
C LEU A 44 12.15 13.32 -4.29
N SER A 45 13.10 14.22 -3.97
CA SER A 45 12.87 15.67 -3.94
C SER A 45 13.03 16.35 -5.32
N SER A 46 13.39 15.59 -6.35
CA SER A 46 13.44 16.09 -7.73
C SER A 46 12.07 16.58 -8.18
N PRO A 47 11.96 17.80 -8.77
CA PRO A 47 10.68 18.31 -9.29
C PRO A 47 10.01 17.37 -10.29
N TRP A 48 10.79 16.63 -11.07
CA TRP A 48 10.28 15.65 -12.03
C TRP A 48 9.66 14.43 -11.33
N VAL A 49 10.30 13.93 -10.27
CA VAL A 49 9.79 12.79 -9.50
C VAL A 49 8.53 13.20 -8.72
N ILE A 50 8.55 14.37 -8.07
CA ILE A 50 7.39 14.96 -7.40
C ILE A 50 6.23 15.15 -8.39
N GLY A 51 6.49 15.73 -9.56
CA GLY A 51 5.47 15.96 -10.59
C GLY A 51 4.85 14.65 -11.09
N ALA A 52 5.68 13.64 -11.40
CA ALA A 52 5.21 12.33 -11.81
C ALA A 52 4.40 11.63 -10.69
N ALA A 53 4.90 11.68 -9.45
CA ALA A 53 4.21 11.13 -8.29
C ALA A 53 2.86 11.83 -8.04
N ALA A 54 2.77 13.15 -8.23
CA ALA A 54 1.52 13.90 -8.12
C ALA A 54 0.49 13.45 -9.16
N VAL A 55 0.89 13.37 -10.44
CA VAL A 55 0.02 12.89 -11.52
C VAL A 55 -0.45 11.46 -11.25
N LEU A 56 0.46 10.56 -10.88
CA LEU A 56 0.13 9.16 -10.61
C LEU A 56 -0.73 9.00 -9.35
N THR A 57 -0.55 9.85 -8.33
CA THR A 57 -1.43 9.89 -7.15
C THR A 57 -2.86 10.25 -7.54
N VAL A 58 -3.04 11.29 -8.37
CA VAL A 58 -4.37 11.68 -8.86
C VAL A 58 -4.97 10.58 -9.73
N THR A 59 -4.19 10.01 -10.64
CA THR A 59 -4.63 8.89 -11.47
C THR A 59 -5.08 7.70 -10.63
N GLU A 60 -4.29 7.31 -9.63
CA GLU A 60 -4.63 6.22 -8.71
C GLU A 60 -5.90 6.53 -7.90
N PHE A 61 -6.08 7.78 -7.45
CA PHE A 61 -7.29 8.21 -6.74
C PHE A 61 -8.55 8.11 -7.61
N LEU A 62 -8.43 8.45 -8.90
CA LEU A 62 -9.52 8.32 -9.87
C LEU A 62 -9.76 6.86 -10.25
N ALA A 63 -8.68 6.07 -10.39
CA ALA A 63 -8.71 4.65 -10.71
C ALA A 63 -9.55 3.86 -9.72
N ASP A 64 -9.35 4.14 -8.43
CA ASP A 64 -10.05 3.51 -7.30
C ASP A 64 -11.58 3.66 -7.35
N LYS A 65 -12.11 4.59 -8.15
CA LYS A 65 -13.56 4.83 -8.24
C LYS A 65 -14.28 3.85 -9.16
N ILE A 66 -13.55 3.10 -9.98
CA ILE A 66 -14.11 2.15 -10.94
C ILE A 66 -13.66 0.72 -10.54
N PRO A 67 -14.54 -0.13 -9.97
CA PRO A 67 -14.14 -1.38 -9.31
C PRO A 67 -13.29 -2.34 -10.17
N ALA A 68 -13.61 -2.48 -11.45
CA ALA A 68 -12.87 -3.34 -12.37
C ALA A 68 -11.49 -2.77 -12.73
N PHE A 69 -11.43 -1.44 -12.89
CA PHE A 69 -10.18 -0.75 -13.18
C PHE A 69 -9.26 -0.75 -11.95
N ASP A 70 -9.82 -0.52 -10.77
CA ASP A 70 -9.15 -0.65 -9.48
C ASP A 70 -8.49 -2.02 -9.31
N SER A 71 -9.23 -3.11 -9.54
CA SER A 71 -8.70 -4.46 -9.42
C SER A 71 -7.54 -4.74 -10.40
N LEU A 72 -7.65 -4.26 -11.65
CA LEU A 72 -6.58 -4.37 -12.64
C LEU A 72 -5.36 -3.53 -12.25
N TRP A 73 -5.61 -2.31 -11.77
CA TRP A 73 -4.58 -1.40 -11.32
C TRP A 73 -3.79 -2.00 -10.17
N ASP A 74 -4.44 -2.52 -9.12
CA ASP A 74 -3.79 -3.17 -7.99
C ASP A 74 -3.01 -4.43 -8.41
N ALA A 75 -3.52 -5.21 -9.36
CA ALA A 75 -2.80 -6.40 -9.88
C ALA A 75 -1.48 -6.03 -10.56
N VAL A 76 -1.46 -4.98 -11.38
CA VAL A 76 -0.21 -4.45 -11.96
C VAL A 76 0.71 -3.92 -10.86
N HIS A 77 0.14 -3.20 -9.89
CA HIS A 77 0.89 -2.55 -8.84
C HIS A 77 1.45 -3.50 -7.78
N THR A 78 1.02 -4.76 -7.71
CA THR A 78 1.71 -5.80 -6.93
C THR A 78 3.20 -5.87 -7.32
N PHE A 79 3.52 -5.76 -8.61
CA PHE A 79 4.89 -5.86 -9.12
C PHE A 79 5.66 -4.54 -9.05
N ILE A 80 5.00 -3.44 -8.68
CA ILE A 80 5.61 -2.10 -8.62
C ILE A 80 5.80 -1.69 -7.16
N ARG A 81 4.73 -1.74 -6.36
CA ARG A 81 4.69 -1.27 -4.97
C ARG A 81 5.57 -2.09 -4.04
N ILE A 82 5.61 -3.41 -4.22
CA ILE A 82 6.39 -4.30 -3.33
C ILE A 82 7.90 -4.09 -3.54
N PRO A 83 8.44 -4.16 -4.79
CA PRO A 83 9.84 -3.83 -5.01
C PRO A 83 10.19 -2.38 -4.65
N ALA A 84 9.31 -1.42 -4.94
CA ALA A 84 9.53 -0.03 -4.55
C ALA A 84 9.64 0.13 -3.04
N GLY A 85 8.79 -0.57 -2.26
CA GLY A 85 8.86 -0.54 -0.80
C GLY A 85 10.16 -1.13 -0.25
N ALA A 86 10.70 -2.18 -0.88
CA ALA A 86 12.01 -2.73 -0.55
C ALA A 86 13.13 -1.71 -0.82
N VAL A 87 13.13 -1.08 -2.00
CA VAL A 87 14.13 -0.07 -2.39
C VAL A 87 14.07 1.15 -1.47
N LEU A 88 12.86 1.65 -1.16
CA LEU A 88 12.66 2.79 -0.28
C LEU A 88 13.13 2.50 1.16
N ALA A 89 12.87 1.29 1.68
CA ALA A 89 13.35 0.90 3.00
C ALA A 89 14.88 0.83 3.07
N ALA A 90 15.53 0.23 2.07
CA ALA A 90 16.99 0.22 2.00
C ALA A 90 17.56 1.64 1.86
N GLY A 91 16.95 2.46 0.99
CA GLY A 91 17.35 3.86 0.80
C GLY A 91 17.26 4.68 2.08
N ALA A 92 16.24 4.44 2.92
CA ALA A 92 16.09 5.14 4.20
C ALA A 92 17.22 4.86 5.21
N LEU A 93 18.01 3.80 5.02
CA LEU A 93 19.19 3.50 5.85
C LEU A 93 20.48 4.15 5.33
N GLY A 94 20.44 4.87 4.20
CA GLY A 94 21.60 5.55 3.64
C GLY A 94 22.73 4.58 3.26
N HIS A 95 23.95 4.90 3.70
CA HIS A 95 25.16 4.12 3.43
C HIS A 95 25.49 3.10 4.54
N ALA A 96 24.45 2.46 5.09
CA ALA A 96 24.65 1.40 6.07
C ALA A 96 25.38 0.19 5.46
N ASP A 97 25.84 -0.73 6.32
CA ASP A 97 26.46 -1.98 5.90
C ASP A 97 25.58 -2.76 4.89
N PRO A 98 26.14 -3.36 3.82
CA PRO A 98 25.37 -4.06 2.80
C PRO A 98 24.46 -5.18 3.33
N ALA A 99 24.85 -5.88 4.41
CA ALA A 99 24.00 -6.89 5.01
C ALA A 99 22.77 -6.24 5.66
N LEU A 100 22.95 -5.09 6.33
CA LEU A 100 21.83 -4.34 6.92
C LEU A 100 20.92 -3.73 5.85
N LEU A 101 21.46 -3.22 4.74
CA LEU A 101 20.66 -2.76 3.60
C LEU A 101 19.83 -3.89 2.98
N THR A 102 20.40 -5.09 2.90
CA THR A 102 19.69 -6.28 2.42
C THR A 102 18.56 -6.67 3.37
N VAL A 103 18.81 -6.64 4.69
CA VAL A 103 17.77 -6.88 5.71
C VAL A 103 16.66 -5.83 5.59
N ALA A 104 17.00 -4.56 5.43
CA ALA A 104 16.01 -3.49 5.27
C ALA A 104 15.20 -3.65 3.98
N ALA A 105 15.82 -4.04 2.87
CA ALA A 105 15.12 -4.33 1.62
C ALA A 105 14.13 -5.51 1.78
N LEU A 106 14.56 -6.61 2.41
CA LEU A 106 13.71 -7.79 2.62
C LEU A 106 12.55 -7.49 3.59
N ALA A 107 12.84 -6.80 4.69
CA ALA A 107 11.83 -6.37 5.65
C ALA A 107 10.85 -5.37 5.02
N GLY A 108 11.37 -4.40 4.26
CA GLY A 108 10.59 -3.39 3.55
C GLY A 108 9.72 -3.97 2.42
N GLY A 109 10.24 -4.92 1.64
CA GLY A 109 9.44 -5.63 0.65
C GLY A 109 8.31 -6.43 1.31
N THR A 110 8.62 -7.11 2.42
CA THR A 110 7.64 -7.91 3.18
C THR A 110 6.55 -7.03 3.80
N LEU A 111 6.93 -5.88 4.38
CA LEU A 111 5.99 -4.93 4.97
C LEU A 111 5.10 -4.28 3.89
N ALA A 112 5.68 -3.87 2.76
CA ALA A 112 4.93 -3.36 1.61
C ALA A 112 3.95 -4.40 1.05
N GLY A 113 4.41 -5.65 0.90
CA GLY A 113 3.56 -6.78 0.49
C GLY A 113 2.43 -7.05 1.48
N THR A 114 2.71 -7.02 2.78
CA THR A 114 1.70 -7.20 3.83
C THR A 114 0.61 -6.13 3.74
N ALA A 115 1.00 -4.86 3.61
CA ALA A 115 0.06 -3.76 3.45
C ALA A 115 -0.74 -3.85 2.15
N HIS A 116 -0.08 -4.18 1.04
CA HIS A 116 -0.72 -4.35 -0.26
C HIS A 116 -1.75 -5.50 -0.24
N LEU A 117 -1.38 -6.65 0.31
CA LEU A 117 -2.28 -7.81 0.41
C LEU A 117 -3.45 -7.55 1.36
N ALA A 118 -3.25 -6.80 2.44
CA ALA A 118 -4.34 -6.41 3.33
C ALA A 118 -5.34 -5.50 2.62
N LYS A 119 -4.86 -4.52 1.83
CA LYS A 119 -5.69 -3.68 0.96
C LYS A 119 -6.43 -4.52 -0.08
N ALA A 120 -5.70 -5.29 -0.90
CA ALA A 120 -6.28 -6.08 -1.98
C ALA A 120 -7.30 -7.10 -1.46
N GLY A 121 -7.04 -7.75 -0.34
CA GLY A 121 -7.97 -8.68 0.30
C GLY A 121 -9.25 -7.98 0.79
N THR A 122 -9.12 -6.80 1.38
CA THR A 122 -10.28 -5.98 1.81
C THR A 122 -11.10 -5.54 0.60
N ARG A 123 -10.45 -5.05 -0.47
CA ARG A 123 -11.12 -4.64 -1.71
C ARG A 123 -11.79 -5.79 -2.43
N ALA A 124 -11.17 -6.97 -2.47
CA ALA A 124 -11.77 -8.16 -3.06
C ALA A 124 -13.09 -8.54 -2.36
N LEU A 125 -13.18 -8.38 -1.04
CA LEU A 125 -14.43 -8.61 -0.29
C LEU A 125 -15.48 -7.50 -0.53
N ILE A 126 -15.07 -6.23 -0.55
CA ILE A 126 -15.96 -5.10 -0.84
C ILE A 126 -16.55 -5.23 -2.25
N ASN A 127 -15.73 -5.63 -3.23
CA ASN A 127 -16.15 -5.76 -4.62
C ASN A 127 -17.05 -6.98 -4.89
N LEU A 128 -17.26 -7.89 -3.92
CA LEU A 128 -18.31 -8.93 -4.03
C LEU A 128 -19.72 -8.32 -4.07
N SER A 129 -19.91 -7.12 -3.49
CA SER A 129 -21.14 -6.33 -3.59
C SER A 129 -20.75 -4.88 -3.91
N PRO A 130 -20.56 -4.55 -5.20
CA PRO A 130 -20.00 -3.27 -5.60
C PRO A 130 -20.99 -2.15 -5.36
N GLU A 131 -20.84 -1.46 -4.22
CA GLU A 131 -21.53 -0.22 -3.93
C GLU A 131 -20.57 0.97 -4.11
N PRO A 132 -20.93 1.99 -4.93
CA PRO A 132 -20.05 3.13 -5.21
C PRO A 132 -19.55 3.85 -3.95
N VAL A 133 -20.41 3.94 -2.92
CA VAL A 133 -20.09 4.60 -1.65
C VAL A 133 -18.98 3.86 -0.90
N SER A 134 -19.04 2.53 -0.82
CA SER A 134 -18.05 1.72 -0.11
C SER A 134 -16.65 1.85 -0.72
N ASN A 135 -16.56 1.88 -2.05
CA ASN A 135 -15.29 2.09 -2.75
C ASN A 135 -14.74 3.50 -2.54
N VAL A 136 -15.60 4.52 -2.60
CA VAL A 136 -15.19 5.90 -2.33
C VAL A 136 -14.66 6.04 -0.90
N VAL A 137 -15.40 5.56 0.10
CA VAL A 137 -15.02 5.66 1.50
C VAL A 137 -13.72 4.90 1.77
N THR A 138 -13.60 3.69 1.25
CA THR A 138 -12.40 2.85 1.48
C THR A 138 -11.16 3.47 0.83
N SER A 139 -11.26 3.91 -0.42
CA SER A 139 -10.16 4.58 -1.13
C SER A 139 -9.72 5.87 -0.43
N THR A 140 -10.67 6.71 -0.01
CA THR A 140 -10.34 7.95 0.71
C THR A 140 -9.79 7.69 2.11
N ALA A 141 -10.23 6.63 2.78
CA ALA A 141 -9.64 6.21 4.05
C ALA A 141 -8.19 5.75 3.86
N GLU A 142 -7.87 5.04 2.79
CA GLU A 142 -6.49 4.65 2.46
C GLU A 142 -5.59 5.87 2.23
N ASP A 143 -6.07 6.91 1.53
CA ASP A 143 -5.34 8.18 1.36
C ASP A 143 -5.03 8.82 2.71
N GLY A 144 -6.06 8.95 3.56
CA GLY A 144 -5.91 9.52 4.89
C GLY A 144 -4.97 8.71 5.78
N LEU A 145 -5.04 7.38 5.70
CA LEU A 145 -4.15 6.48 6.42
C LEU A 145 -2.70 6.66 5.99
N VAL A 146 -2.41 6.68 4.68
CA VAL A 146 -1.05 6.87 4.18
C VAL A 146 -0.54 8.27 4.53
N PHE A 147 -1.36 9.31 4.33
CA PHE A 147 -0.99 10.67 4.69
C PHE A 147 -0.66 10.78 6.18
N GLY A 148 -1.59 10.40 7.06
CA GLY A 148 -1.40 10.47 8.51
C GLY A 148 -0.28 9.55 9.01
N GLY A 149 -0.17 8.34 8.47
CA GLY A 149 0.90 7.40 8.79
C GLY A 149 2.28 7.95 8.40
N MET A 150 2.40 8.60 7.24
CA MET A 150 3.63 9.28 6.83
C MET A 150 3.96 10.46 7.75
N LEU A 151 2.99 11.27 8.15
CA LEU A 151 3.23 12.34 9.13
C LEU A 151 3.75 11.77 10.46
N LEU A 152 3.14 10.70 10.96
CA LEU A 152 3.59 10.04 12.17
C LEU A 152 5.00 9.46 12.01
N ALA A 153 5.29 8.81 10.89
CA ALA A 153 6.59 8.21 10.64
C ALA A 153 7.72 9.25 10.63
N LEU A 154 7.44 10.45 10.10
CA LEU A 154 8.39 11.53 9.93
C LEU A 154 8.56 12.40 11.19
N PHE A 155 7.46 12.71 11.89
CA PHE A 155 7.47 13.69 12.98
C PHE A 155 7.29 13.08 14.38
N VAL A 156 6.72 11.87 14.48
CA VAL A 156 6.53 11.17 15.76
C VAL A 156 6.96 9.69 15.64
N PRO A 157 8.25 9.41 15.37
CA PRO A 157 8.73 8.07 14.98
C PRO A 157 8.33 6.94 15.94
N LEU A 158 8.40 7.20 17.25
CA LEU A 158 8.05 6.19 18.25
C LEU A 158 6.56 5.81 18.20
N ALA A 159 5.68 6.80 18.08
CA ALA A 159 4.24 6.55 17.99
C ALA A 159 3.90 5.77 16.72
N PHE A 160 4.53 6.14 15.59
CA PHE A 160 4.39 5.40 14.34
C PHE A 160 4.82 3.95 14.48
N LEU A 161 6.00 3.68 15.05
CA LEU A 161 6.51 2.32 15.21
C LEU A 161 5.63 1.47 16.14
N VAL A 162 5.07 2.06 17.21
CA VAL A 162 4.10 1.36 18.07
C VAL A 162 2.85 0.99 17.28
N LEU A 163 2.29 1.92 16.50
CA LEU A 163 1.14 1.65 15.65
C LEU A 163 1.46 0.63 14.55
N MET A 164 2.68 0.64 14.02
CA MET A 164 3.16 -0.31 13.02
C MET A 164 3.19 -1.74 13.58
N VAL A 165 3.66 -1.92 14.82
CA VAL A 165 3.59 -3.23 15.50
C VAL A 165 2.13 -3.68 15.64
N GLY A 166 1.23 -2.78 16.03
CA GLY A 166 -0.21 -3.06 16.10
C GLY A 166 -0.79 -3.46 14.74
N PHE A 167 -0.42 -2.75 13.67
CA PHE A 167 -0.79 -3.09 12.30
C PHE A 167 -0.30 -4.47 11.89
N LEU A 168 0.95 -4.84 12.18
CA LEU A 168 1.51 -6.15 11.84
C LEU A 168 0.80 -7.28 12.58
N ILE A 169 0.45 -7.09 13.85
CA ILE A 169 -0.35 -8.04 14.63
C ILE A 169 -1.74 -8.20 14.00
N LEU A 170 -2.40 -7.08 13.69
CA LEU A 170 -3.71 -7.09 13.04
C LEU A 170 -3.66 -7.77 11.68
N ALA A 171 -2.66 -7.47 10.86
CA ALA A 171 -2.46 -8.05 9.53
C ALA A 171 -2.22 -9.56 9.61
N GLY A 172 -1.37 -10.02 10.53
CA GLY A 172 -1.13 -11.46 10.77
C GLY A 172 -2.41 -12.21 11.15
N TRP A 173 -3.31 -11.56 11.89
CA TRP A 173 -4.62 -12.12 12.22
C TRP A 173 -5.65 -12.02 11.07
N ALA A 174 -5.66 -10.91 10.33
CA ALA A 174 -6.67 -10.60 9.33
C ALA A 174 -6.39 -11.29 7.98
N LEU A 175 -5.14 -11.33 7.51
CA LEU A 175 -4.79 -11.86 6.19
C LEU A 175 -5.28 -13.31 5.95
N PRO A 176 -5.12 -14.28 6.89
CA PRO A 176 -5.66 -15.62 6.70
C PRO A 176 -7.18 -15.67 6.62
N ARG A 177 -7.88 -14.69 7.21
CA ARG A 177 -9.35 -14.58 7.15
C ARG A 177 -9.79 -13.94 5.84
N LEU A 178 -9.13 -12.87 5.42
CA LEU A 178 -9.34 -12.23 4.11
C LEU A 178 -9.17 -13.26 2.99
N TRP A 179 -8.06 -14.01 3.01
CA TRP A 179 -7.78 -15.06 2.04
C TRP A 179 -8.92 -16.10 1.96
N ARG A 180 -9.36 -16.63 3.10
CA ARG A 180 -10.47 -17.60 3.15
C ARG A 180 -11.79 -17.00 2.68
N GLY A 181 -12.08 -15.75 3.05
CA GLY A 181 -13.29 -15.04 2.62
C GLY A 181 -13.34 -14.85 1.12
N VAL A 182 -12.22 -14.41 0.52
CA VAL A 182 -12.08 -14.24 -0.93
C VAL A 182 -12.27 -15.59 -1.65
N GLN A 183 -11.62 -16.65 -1.19
CA GLN A 183 -11.80 -17.99 -1.77
C GLN A 183 -13.26 -18.50 -1.65
N GLY A 184 -13.91 -18.26 -0.51
CA GLY A 184 -15.31 -18.62 -0.29
C GLY A 184 -16.27 -17.87 -1.21
N GLY A 185 -16.08 -16.56 -1.37
CA GLY A 185 -16.88 -15.70 -2.25
C GLY A 185 -16.83 -16.16 -3.71
N PHE A 186 -15.62 -16.43 -4.23
CA PHE A 186 -15.46 -16.94 -5.60
C PHE A 186 -16.12 -18.31 -5.82
N ARG A 187 -15.99 -19.23 -4.85
CA ARG A 187 -16.66 -20.55 -4.91
C ARG A 187 -18.19 -20.40 -4.90
N GLY A 188 -18.72 -19.48 -4.10
CA GLY A 188 -20.15 -19.17 -4.05
C GLY A 188 -20.68 -18.66 -5.39
N MET A 189 -19.99 -17.70 -6.02
CA MET A 189 -20.39 -17.22 -7.36
C MET A 189 -20.37 -18.32 -8.41
N ALA A 190 -19.31 -19.14 -8.44
CA ALA A 190 -19.18 -20.23 -9.41
C ALA A 190 -20.33 -21.24 -9.29
N THR A 191 -20.69 -21.64 -8.08
CA THR A 191 -21.81 -22.57 -7.84
C THR A 191 -23.16 -21.95 -8.23
N HIS A 192 -23.39 -20.67 -7.94
CA HIS A 192 -24.59 -19.96 -8.39
C HIS A 192 -24.70 -19.90 -9.91
N MET A 193 -23.63 -19.55 -10.62
CA MET A 193 -23.62 -19.50 -12.09
C MET A 193 -23.95 -20.87 -12.71
N VAL A 194 -23.31 -21.94 -12.22
CA VAL A 194 -23.57 -23.32 -12.69
C VAL A 194 -25.03 -23.72 -12.45
N SER A 195 -25.57 -23.41 -11.26
CA SER A 195 -26.98 -23.73 -10.94
C SER A 195 -27.98 -22.97 -11.81
N ARG A 196 -27.65 -21.75 -12.23
CA ARG A 196 -28.51 -20.89 -13.06
C ARG A 196 -28.53 -21.37 -14.51
N PHE A 197 -27.36 -21.75 -15.05
CA PHE A 197 -27.24 -22.38 -16.36
C PHE A 197 -27.92 -23.76 -16.42
N ALA A 198 -27.91 -24.53 -15.33
CA ALA A 198 -28.62 -25.81 -15.27
C ALA A 198 -30.14 -25.63 -15.34
N ARG A 199 -30.72 -24.62 -14.66
CA ARG A 199 -32.16 -24.34 -14.72
C ARG A 199 -32.62 -23.85 -16.09
N SER A 200 -31.86 -22.98 -16.75
CA SER A 200 -32.22 -22.45 -18.07
C SER A 200 -32.16 -23.47 -19.22
N ARG A 201 -31.73 -24.72 -18.96
CA ARG A 201 -31.77 -25.82 -19.93
C ARG A 201 -32.99 -26.73 -19.78
N HIS A 202 -33.76 -26.55 -18.71
CA HIS A 202 -34.95 -27.34 -18.41
C HIS A 202 -36.27 -26.58 -18.66
N ASP A 203 -36.17 -25.29 -19.02
CA ASP A 203 -37.25 -24.42 -19.49
C ASP A 203 -37.17 -24.29 -21.02
#